data_AF-A0A519GGG8-F1
#
_entry.id   AF-A0A519GGG8-F1
#
_cell.length_a   1.000
_cell.length_b   1.000
_cell.length_c   1.000
_cell.angle_alpha   90.00
_cell.angle_beta   90.00
_cell.angle_gamma   90.00
#
_symmetry.space_group_name_H-M   'P 1'
#
loop_
_entity.id
_entity.type
_entity.pdbx_description
1 polymer ?
#
loop_
_entity_poly.entity_id
_entity_poly.type
_entity_poly.pdbx_seq_one_letter_code
_entity_poly.pdbx_strand_id
1 'polypeptide(L)'
;INVRRFFLFAEESIKKATEQFTFEPNDANTWVKLQAMIENFLTTQWRAGALQGIKPEHAFYVSIGLGKTMTALDILEGRLIVEIGLAVVRPAEFIVLNFSHKMAES
;
A
#
# COMPACT_ATOMS: atom_id res chain seq x y z
N ILE A 1 -5.51 10.07 -11.37
CA ILE A 1 -4.14 9.58 -11.10
C ILE A 1 -3.91 8.32 -11.93
N ASN A 2 -2.81 8.23 -12.69
CA ASN A 2 -2.49 6.99 -13.40
C ASN A 2 -1.99 5.97 -12.37
N VAL A 3 -2.59 4.78 -12.34
CA VAL A 3 -2.24 3.70 -11.38
C VAL A 3 -0.73 3.49 -11.32
N ARG A 4 -0.07 3.42 -12.48
CA ARG A 4 1.38 3.23 -12.59
C ARG A 4 2.16 4.35 -11.92
N ARG A 5 1.72 5.60 -12.08
CA ARG A 5 2.40 6.77 -11.48
C ARG A 5 2.31 6.73 -9.96
N PHE A 6 1.18 6.30 -9.40
CA PHE A 6 1.05 6.14 -7.95
C PHE A 6 1.94 5.01 -7.43
N PHE A 7 1.99 3.86 -8.12
CA PHE A 7 2.91 2.78 -7.74
C PHE A 7 4.36 3.23 -7.70
N LEU A 8 4.83 3.92 -8.76
CA LEU A 8 6.19 4.45 -8.80
C LEU A 8 6.46 5.47 -7.69
N PHE A 9 5.49 6.34 -7.40
CA PHE A 9 5.60 7.31 -6.31
C PHE A 9 5.67 6.62 -4.94
N ALA A 10 4.81 5.64 -4.67
CA ALA A 10 4.78 4.91 -3.41
C ALA A 10 6.08 4.10 -3.23
N GLU A 11 6.52 3.38 -4.26
CA GLU A 11 7.77 2.60 -4.25
C GLU A 11 8.98 3.48 -3.93
N GLU A 12 9.15 4.59 -4.66
CA GLU A 12 10.28 5.51 -4.46
C GLU A 12 10.24 6.18 -3.08
N SER A 13 9.05 6.56 -2.59
CA SER A 13 8.88 7.20 -1.29
C SER A 13 9.21 6.23 -0.15
N ILE A 14 8.69 5.00 -0.24
CA ILE A 14 8.94 3.94 0.74
C ILE A 14 10.42 3.58 0.73
N LYS A 15 11.02 3.36 -0.44
CA LYS A 15 12.45 3.06 -0.60
C LYS A 15 13.32 4.08 0.12
N LYS A 16 13.12 5.38 -0.15
CA LYS A 16 13.85 6.47 0.53
C LYS A 16 13.67 6.45 2.05
N ALA A 17 12.45 6.22 2.52
CA ALA A 17 12.17 6.13 3.94
C ALA A 17 12.85 4.91 4.59
N THR A 18 12.98 3.80 3.86
CA THR A 18 13.62 2.56 4.35
C THR A 18 15.15 2.63 4.41
N GLU A 19 15.80 3.59 3.73
CA GLU A 19 17.26 3.70 3.70
C GLU A 19 17.89 3.84 5.09
N GLN A 20 17.19 4.49 6.03
CA GLN A 20 17.65 4.66 7.42
C GLN A 20 17.80 3.33 8.18
N PHE A 21 17.22 2.23 7.69
CA PHE A 21 17.30 0.90 8.31
C PHE A 21 18.37 -0.01 7.70
N THR A 22 19.13 0.45 6.69
CA THR A 22 20.11 -0.37 5.94
C THR A 22 21.23 -0.95 6.84
N PHE A 23 21.43 -0.40 8.03
CA PHE A 23 22.44 -0.85 9.00
C PHE A 23 21.87 -1.15 10.39
N GLU A 24 20.54 -1.18 10.52
CA GLU A 24 19.89 -1.59 11.76
C GLU A 24 19.96 -3.12 11.92
N PRO A 25 19.94 -3.65 13.16
CA PRO A 25 19.83 -5.08 13.39
C PRO A 25 18.61 -5.67 12.67
N ASN A 26 18.77 -6.78 11.95
CA ASN A 26 17.67 -7.50 11.29
C ASN A 26 16.88 -8.33 12.31
N ASP A 27 16.17 -7.64 13.20
CA ASP A 27 15.41 -8.23 14.30
C ASP A 27 13.95 -7.75 14.33
N ALA A 28 13.17 -8.36 15.22
CA ALA A 28 11.75 -8.06 15.37
C ALA A 28 11.46 -6.59 15.70
N ASN A 29 12.35 -5.89 16.41
CA ASN A 29 12.13 -4.48 16.75
C ASN A 29 12.24 -3.60 15.50
N THR A 30 13.26 -3.86 14.68
CA THR A 30 13.44 -3.18 13.39
C THR A 30 12.25 -3.44 12.47
N TRP A 31 11.77 -4.68 12.42
CA TRP A 31 10.62 -5.05 11.59
C TRP A 31 9.35 -4.30 11.98
N VAL A 32 9.04 -4.24 13.27
CA VAL A 32 7.86 -3.52 13.78
C VAL A 32 7.95 -2.02 13.47
N LYS A 33 9.12 -1.41 13.66
CA LYS A 33 9.34 0.01 13.32
C LYS A 33 9.14 0.27 11.82
N LEU A 34 9.71 -0.59 10.98
CA LEU A 34 9.61 -0.48 9.53
C LEU A 34 8.17 -0.64 9.05
N GLN A 35 7.47 -1.66 9.57
CA GLN A 35 6.07 -1.91 9.27
C GLN A 35 5.21 -0.70 9.64
N ALA A 36 5.33 -0.20 10.88
CA ALA A 36 4.57 0.94 11.36
C ALA A 36 4.83 2.20 10.52
N MET A 37 6.07 2.43 10.10
CA MET A 37 6.41 3.56 9.23
C MET A 37 5.67 3.49 7.89
N ILE A 38 5.72 2.31 7.23
CA ILE A 38 5.08 2.11 5.92
C ILE A 38 3.55 2.20 6.06
N GLU A 39 2.97 1.58 7.08
CA GLU A 39 1.52 1.63 7.35
C GLU A 39 1.03 3.07 7.61
N ASN A 40 1.81 3.87 8.35
CA ASN A 40 1.48 5.28 8.59
C ASN A 40 1.50 6.11 7.30
N PHE A 41 2.50 5.89 6.44
CA PHE A 41 2.56 6.52 5.12
C PHE A 41 1.34 6.15 4.27
N LEU A 42 1.05 4.86 4.13
CA LEU A 42 -0.07 4.35 3.33
C LEU A 42 -1.43 4.79 3.89
N THR A 43 -1.57 4.89 5.20
CA THR A 43 -2.77 5.44 5.85
C THR A 43 -2.99 6.91 5.44
N THR A 44 -1.91 7.68 5.34
CA THR A 44 -1.99 9.08 4.89
C THR A 44 -2.42 9.14 3.42
N GLN A 45 -1.88 8.27 2.56
CA GLN A 45 -2.29 8.18 1.15
C GLN A 45 -3.75 7.72 0.99
N TRP A 46 -4.20 6.79 1.83
CA TRP A 46 -5.59 6.34 1.86
C TRP A 46 -6.55 7.47 2.24
N ARG A 47 -6.24 8.22 3.32
CA ARG A 47 -7.04 9.40 3.72
C ARG A 47 -7.07 10.49 2.65
N ALA A 48 -6.02 10.61 1.84
CA ALA A 48 -5.97 11.52 0.71
C ALA A 48 -6.75 11.01 -0.53
N GLY A 49 -7.38 9.83 -0.45
CA GLY A 49 -8.16 9.25 -1.54
C GLY A 49 -7.32 8.64 -2.66
N ALA A 50 -6.05 8.31 -2.40
CA ALA A 50 -5.21 7.65 -3.40
C ALA A 50 -5.43 6.11 -3.44
N LEU A 51 -5.93 5.54 -2.34
CA LEU A 51 -6.22 4.11 -2.19
C LEU A 51 -7.73 3.87 -2.00
N GLN A 52 -8.25 2.77 -2.53
CA GLN A 52 -9.64 2.33 -2.43
C GLN A 52 -9.85 1.44 -1.21
N GLY A 53 -10.89 1.71 -0.43
CA GLY A 53 -11.28 0.86 0.69
C GLY A 53 -12.04 1.66 1.74
N ILE A 54 -13.05 1.06 2.35
CA ILE A 54 -13.83 1.68 3.45
C ILE A 54 -12.97 1.80 4.73
N LYS A 55 -12.00 0.89 4.89
CA LYS A 55 -11.05 0.84 5.99
C LYS A 55 -9.62 0.67 5.44
N PRO A 56 -8.57 1.06 6.20
CA PRO A 56 -7.17 0.88 5.78
C PRO A 56 -6.85 -0.57 5.36
N GLU A 57 -7.36 -1.55 6.11
CA GLU A 57 -7.19 -2.99 5.87
C GLU A 57 -7.80 -3.49 4.55
N HIS A 58 -8.73 -2.75 3.95
CA HIS A 58 -9.25 -3.05 2.61
C HIS A 58 -8.40 -2.39 1.51
N ALA A 59 -7.60 -1.38 1.87
CA ALA A 59 -6.87 -0.52 0.94
C ALA A 59 -5.42 -0.94 0.77
N PHE A 60 -4.78 -1.46 1.81
CA PHE A 60 -3.41 -1.95 1.75
C PHE A 60 -3.13 -2.98 2.84
N TYR A 61 -2.03 -3.70 2.67
CA TYR A 61 -1.39 -4.47 3.74
C TYR A 61 0.12 -4.29 3.67
N VAL A 62 0.78 -4.43 4.81
CA VAL A 62 2.23 -4.51 4.94
C VAL A 62 2.54 -5.76 5.75
N SER A 63 3.40 -6.63 5.22
CA SER A 63 3.83 -7.84 5.89
C SER A 63 5.34 -7.87 5.99
N ILE A 64 5.82 -8.18 7.20
CA ILE A 64 7.23 -8.42 7.49
C ILE A 64 7.34 -9.41 8.65
N GLY A 65 8.31 -10.32 8.55
CA GLY A 65 8.78 -11.10 9.69
C GLY A 65 9.18 -12.53 9.34
N LEU A 66 9.83 -13.19 10.30
CA LEU A 66 10.20 -14.60 10.21
C LEU A 66 8.95 -15.48 10.12
N GLY A 67 8.90 -16.34 9.10
CA GLY A 67 7.76 -17.20 8.81
C GLY A 67 6.58 -16.48 8.14
N LYS A 68 6.69 -15.18 7.87
CA LYS A 68 5.72 -14.41 7.06
C LYS A 68 6.29 -14.09 5.69
N THR A 69 7.36 -13.29 5.66
CA THR A 69 8.02 -12.85 4.43
C THR A 69 9.47 -13.32 4.34
N MET A 70 10.05 -13.74 5.46
CA MET A 70 11.45 -14.15 5.55
C MET A 70 11.56 -15.55 6.16
N THR A 71 12.56 -16.30 5.68
CA THR A 71 13.04 -17.53 6.31
C THR A 71 14.22 -17.23 7.24
N ALA A 72 14.65 -18.22 8.02
CA ALA A 72 15.87 -18.10 8.82
C ALA A 72 17.11 -17.88 7.93
N LEU A 73 17.13 -18.46 6.73
CA LEU A 73 18.22 -18.27 5.77
C LEU A 73 18.25 -16.82 5.26
N ASP A 74 17.09 -16.23 4.94
CA ASP A 74 17.02 -14.82 4.51
C ASP A 74 17.63 -13.89 5.56
N ILE A 75 17.34 -14.11 6.85
CA ILE A 75 17.89 -13.32 7.95
C ILE A 75 19.42 -13.50 8.06
N LEU A 76 19.90 -14.76 7.97
CA LEU A 76 21.34 -15.06 8.01
C LEU A 76 22.11 -14.45 6.84
N GLU A 77 21.48 -14.37 5.67
CA GLU A 77 22.01 -13.69 4.48
C GLU A 77 21.85 -12.17 4.52
N GLY A 78 21.28 -11.61 5.61
CA GLY A 78 21.07 -10.18 5.77
C GLY A 78 19.95 -9.60 4.91
N ARG A 79 19.06 -10.44 4.38
CA ARG A 79 17.89 -10.01 3.61
C ARG A 79 16.77 -9.60 4.55
N LEU A 80 16.20 -8.42 4.29
CA LEU A 80 15.00 -7.94 4.94
C LEU A 80 13.93 -7.75 3.87
N ILE A 81 12.91 -8.61 3.89
CA ILE A 81 11.88 -8.69 2.83
C ILE A 81 10.57 -8.13 3.39
N VAL A 82 10.08 -7.06 2.76
CA VAL A 82 8.78 -6.44 3.04
C VAL A 82 7.84 -6.72 1.88
N GLU A 83 6.65 -7.25 2.18
CA GLU A 83 5.59 -7.41 1.20
C GLU A 83 4.53 -6.33 1.39
N ILE A 84 4.15 -5.64 0.31
CA ILE A 84 3.22 -4.52 0.35
C ILE A 84 2.18 -4.69 -0.77
N GLY A 85 0.90 -4.77 -0.39
CA GLY A 85 -0.21 -4.77 -1.33
C GLY A 85 -0.98 -3.45 -1.29
N LEU A 86 -1.37 -2.92 -2.46
CA LEU A 86 -2.04 -1.63 -2.60
C LEU A 86 -3.26 -1.73 -3.53
N ALA A 87 -4.42 -1.25 -3.07
CA ALA A 87 -5.62 -1.06 -3.88
C ALA A 87 -5.70 0.39 -4.37
N VAL A 88 -5.03 0.72 -5.48
CA VAL A 88 -4.95 2.09 -6.00
C VAL A 88 -6.27 2.50 -6.68
N VAL A 89 -6.71 3.74 -6.47
CA VAL A 89 -7.90 4.29 -7.13
C VAL A 89 -7.74 4.29 -8.65
N ARG A 90 -8.62 3.58 -9.34
CA ARG A 90 -8.79 3.64 -10.79
C ARG A 90 -9.78 4.74 -11.17
N PRO A 91 -9.46 5.61 -12.14
CA PRO A 91 -10.42 6.60 -12.64
C PRO A 91 -11.58 5.91 -13.38
N ALA A 92 -12.74 6.55 -13.43
CA ALA A 92 -13.81 6.13 -14.32
C ALA A 92 -13.37 6.37 -15.77
N GLU A 93 -13.16 5.30 -16.54
CA GLU A 93 -12.75 5.39 -17.95
C GLU A 93 -13.93 5.69 -18.88
N PHE A 94 -15.14 5.28 -18.48
CA PHE A 94 -16.35 5.45 -19.27
C PHE A 94 -17.51 5.93 -18.40
N ILE A 95 -18.37 6.77 -18.98
CA ILE A 95 -19.64 7.20 -18.39
C ILE A 95 -20.76 6.69 -19.29
N VAL A 96 -21.69 5.90 -18.73
CA VAL A 96 -22.89 5.42 -19.43
C VAL A 96 -24.09 6.22 -18.95
N LEU A 97 -24.74 6.94 -19.86
CA LEU A 97 -25.97 7.69 -19.57
C LEU A 97 -27.17 6.91 -20.12
N ASN A 98 -28.07 6.47 -19.23
CA ASN A 98 -29.29 5.77 -19.60
C ASN A 98 -30.49 6.72 -19.48
N PHE A 99 -31.11 7.03 -20.61
CA PHE A 99 -32.32 7.83 -20.67
C PHE A 99 -33.53 6.92 -20.82
N SER A 100 -34.60 7.23 -20.09
CA SER A 100 -35.91 6.59 -20.27
C SER A 100 -37.00 7.66 -20.30
N HIS A 101 -38.07 7.39 -21.05
CA HIS A 101 -39.21 8.27 -21.11
C HIS A 101 -40.10 8.02 -19.88
N LYS A 102 -40.19 9.00 -18.98
CA LYS A 102 -41.14 8.98 -17.86
C LYS A 102 -42.49 9.55 -18.31
N MET A 103 -43.56 8.77 -18.18
CA MET A 103 -44.93 9.25 -18.44
C MET A 103 -45.34 10.27 -17.38
N ALA A 104 -46.12 11.28 -17.77
CA ALA A 104 -46.66 12.26 -16.83
C ALA A 104 -47.68 11.57 -15.91
N GLU A 105 -47.46 11.64 -14.60
CA GLU A 105 -48.44 11.25 -13.59
C GLU A 105 -49.40 12.43 -13.39
N SER A 106 -50.70 12.15 -13.43
CA SER A 106 -51.77 13.13 -13.18
C SER A 106 -52.11 13.22 -11.69
#